data_AF-A0A7J5Z0H9-F1
#
_entry.id   AF-A0A7J5Z0H9-F1
#
_cell.length_a   1.000
_cell.length_b   1.000
_cell.length_c   1.000
_cell.angle_alpha   90.00
_cell.angle_beta   90.00
_cell.angle_gamma   90.00
#
_symmetry.space_group_name_H-M   'P 1'
#
loop_
_entity.id
_entity.type
_entity.pdbx_description
1 polymer ?
#
loop_
_entity_poly.entity_id
_entity_poly.type
_entity_poly.pdbx_seq_one_letter_code
_entity_poly.pdbx_strand_id
1 'polypeptide(L)'
;MFTLDRKTGQLYVKEENLDRETIDFYKLVVEGTDMGGGSGGLVGTGTVEVKVLDINDNIPTWKNLSLGRVSLSTVYSSRTGF
;
A
#
# COMPACT_ATOMS: atom_id res chain seq x y z
N MET A 1 6.33 9.39 7.32
CA MET A 1 4.90 9.20 7.00
C MET A 1 4.32 10.41 6.24
N PHE A 2 3.76 11.45 6.88
CA PHE A 2 3.26 12.66 6.18
C PHE A 2 3.73 13.96 6.86
N THR A 3 3.70 15.08 6.15
CA THR A 3 3.97 16.43 6.68
C THR A 3 2.95 17.44 6.17
N LEU A 4 2.54 18.37 7.01
CA LEU A 4 1.58 19.43 6.68
C LEU A 4 2.28 20.78 6.74
N ASP A 5 2.21 21.56 5.67
CA ASP A 5 2.64 22.96 5.70
C ASP A 5 1.65 23.78 6.52
N ARG A 6 2.13 24.38 7.62
CA ARG A 6 1.28 25.13 8.56
C ARG A 6 0.66 26.40 7.94
N LYS A 7 1.30 27.00 6.94
CA LYS A 7 0.84 28.26 6.32
C LYS A 7 -0.13 28.01 5.18
N THR A 8 0.12 26.99 4.36
CA THR A 8 -0.67 26.71 3.15
C THR A 8 -1.69 25.60 3.35
N GLY A 9 -1.53 24.76 4.38
CA GLY A 9 -2.34 23.57 4.58
C GLY A 9 -2.02 22.43 3.62
N GLN A 10 -0.93 22.51 2.85
CA GLN A 10 -0.55 21.46 1.91
C GLN A 10 0.02 20.24 2.66
N LEU A 11 -0.54 19.07 2.38
CA LEU A 11 -0.11 17.79 2.91
C LEU A 11 0.81 17.09 1.91
N TYR A 12 1.97 16.64 2.37
CA TYR A 12 2.98 15.94 1.58
C TYR A 12 3.33 14.61 2.21
N VAL A 13 3.78 13.67 1.37
CA VAL A 13 4.43 12.45 1.82
C VAL A 13 5.87 12.82 2.23
N LYS A 14 6.29 12.37 3.42
CA LYS A 14 7.63 12.69 3.97
C LYS A 14 8.62 11.52 3.89
N GLU A 15 8.12 10.28 3.95
CA GLU A 15 8.97 9.09 3.81
C GLU A 15 8.91 8.58 2.38
N GLU A 16 10.03 8.04 1.89
CA GLU A 16 10.16 7.69 0.47
C GLU A 16 9.34 6.45 0.05
N ASN A 17 8.82 5.67 1.00
CA ASN A 17 8.25 4.35 0.70
C ASN A 17 6.85 4.15 1.32
N LEU A 18 5.83 4.76 0.73
CA LEU A 18 4.46 4.28 0.96
C LEU A 18 4.32 2.93 0.24
N ASP A 19 4.32 1.86 1.01
CA ASP A 19 4.15 0.49 0.52
C ASP A 19 2.73 -0.01 0.87
N ARG A 20 1.95 -0.28 -0.17
CA ARG A 20 0.56 -0.73 -0.02
C ARG A 20 0.49 -2.10 0.64
N GLU A 21 1.44 -2.99 0.37
CA GLU A 21 1.51 -4.34 0.94
C GLU A 21 1.79 -4.31 2.44
N THR A 22 2.35 -3.20 2.94
CA THR A 22 2.57 -2.96 4.37
C THR A 22 1.38 -2.24 5.01
N ILE A 23 0.96 -1.08 4.48
CA ILE A 23 -0.19 -0.30 4.99
C ILE A 23 -0.91 0.40 3.82
N ASP A 24 -2.19 0.10 3.62
CA ASP A 24 -2.99 0.62 2.50
C ASP A 24 -3.84 1.87 2.83
N PHE A 25 -3.97 2.22 4.12
CA PHE A 25 -4.84 3.28 4.58
C PHE A 25 -4.31 4.01 5.82
N TYR A 26 -4.44 5.34 5.81
CA TYR A 26 -4.11 6.20 6.94
C TYR A 26 -5.26 7.15 7.27
N LYS A 27 -5.51 7.34 8.56
CA LYS A 27 -6.41 8.38 9.09
C LYS A 27 -5.57 9.41 9.85
N LEU A 28 -5.50 10.62 9.32
CA LEU A 28 -4.73 11.72 9.90
C LEU A 28 -5.69 12.71 10.56
N VAL A 29 -5.47 13.02 11.83
CA VAL A 29 -6.16 14.11 12.51
C VAL A 29 -5.33 15.38 12.32
N VAL A 30 -5.93 16.41 11.74
CA VAL A 30 -5.30 17.72 11.54
C VAL A 30 -5.94 18.72 12.49
N GLU A 31 -5.11 19.62 13.01
CA GLU A 31 -5.54 20.68 13.93
C GLU A 31 -5.23 22.04 13.31
N GLY A 32 -6.23 22.92 13.31
CA GLY A 32 -6.09 24.33 12.97
C GLY A 32 -6.28 25.19 14.21
N THR A 33 -5.32 26.08 14.47
CA THR A 33 -5.37 27.04 15.58
C THR A 33 -5.56 28.45 15.05
N ASP A 34 -6.49 29.23 15.59
CA ASP A 34 -6.49 30.67 15.37
C ASP A 34 -5.40 31.37 16.21
N MET A 35 -5.19 32.67 15.98
CA MET A 35 -4.21 33.49 16.72
C MET A 35 -2.81 32.88 16.83
N GLY A 36 -2.46 31.99 15.90
CA GLY A 36 -1.22 31.23 15.93
C GLY A 36 -1.06 30.27 17.12
N GLY A 37 -2.14 29.92 17.82
CA GLY A 37 -2.13 29.13 19.06
C GLY A 37 -1.93 29.96 20.32
N GLY A 38 -2.12 31.28 20.23
CA GLY A 38 -1.99 32.20 21.36
C GLY A 38 -3.10 32.07 22.41
N SER A 39 -2.90 32.71 23.57
CA SER A 39 -3.88 32.71 24.66
C SER A 39 -5.20 33.32 24.20
N GLY A 40 -6.31 32.62 24.46
CA GLY A 40 -7.66 33.02 24.06
C GLY A 40 -8.05 32.58 22.64
N GLY A 41 -7.16 31.89 21.92
CA GLY A 41 -7.45 31.37 20.60
C GLY A 41 -8.29 30.09 20.60
N LEU A 42 -9.01 29.86 19.50
CA LEU A 42 -9.81 28.68 19.23
C LEU A 42 -9.02 27.63 18.46
N VAL A 43 -9.44 26.38 18.65
CA VAL A 43 -8.90 25.20 17.98
C VAL A 43 -10.03 24.46 17.26
N GLY A 44 -9.77 24.07 16.02
CA GLY A 44 -10.63 23.20 15.24
C GLY A 44 -9.86 21.97 14.75
N THR A 45 -10.54 20.82 14.69
CA THR A 45 -9.95 19.58 14.20
C THR A 45 -10.67 19.07 12.96
N GLY A 46 -9.92 18.46 12.04
CA GLY A 46 -10.44 17.76 10.87
C GLY A 46 -9.79 16.39 10.73
N THR A 47 -10.40 15.52 9.93
CA THR A 47 -9.85 14.20 9.61
C THR A 47 -9.57 14.12 8.12
N VAL A 48 -8.35 13.70 7.76
CA VAL A 48 -7.94 13.39 6.39
C VAL A 48 -7.78 11.89 6.26
N GLU A 49 -8.47 11.30 5.29
CA GLU A 49 -8.36 9.89 4.96
C GLU A 49 -7.48 9.72 3.72
N VAL A 50 -6.36 9.01 3.86
CA VAL A 50 -5.39 8.79 2.79
C VAL A 50 -5.41 7.31 2.41
N LYS A 51 -5.72 7.03 1.15
CA LYS A 51 -5.67 5.69 0.57
C LYS A 51 -4.41 5.56 -0.28
N VAL A 52 -3.57 4.57 0.03
CA VAL A 52 -2.40 4.24 -0.79
C VAL A 52 -2.89 3.46 -2.00
N LEU A 53 -2.56 3.95 -3.19
CA LEU A 53 -2.91 3.27 -4.43
C LEU A 53 -1.86 2.23 -4.76
N ASP A 54 -2.33 1.14 -5.35
CA ASP A 54 -1.49 0.04 -5.78
C ASP A 54 -0.64 0.45 -6.98
N ILE A 55 0.66 0.23 -6.89
CA ILE A 55 1.56 0.17 -8.04
C ILE A 55 1.93 -1.29 -8.18
N ASN A 56 1.81 -1.86 -9.38
CA ASN A 56 2.17 -3.25 -9.63
C ASN A 56 3.71 -3.43 -9.65
N ASP A 57 4.36 -3.27 -8.52
CA ASP A 57 5.80 -3.42 -8.28
C ASP A 57 6.18 -4.81 -7.72
N ASN A 58 5.18 -5.60 -7.33
CA ASN A 58 5.35 -6.96 -6.87
C ASN A 58 5.37 -7.98 -8.01
N ILE A 59 6.55 -8.54 -8.27
CA ILE A 59 6.74 -9.60 -9.28
C ILE A 59 6.06 -10.89 -8.79
N PRO A 60 5.24 -11.56 -9.62
CA PRO A 60 4.63 -12.83 -9.25
C PRO A 60 5.69 -13.86 -8.85
N THR A 61 5.49 -14.52 -7.70
CA THR A 61 6.35 -15.61 -7.24
C THR A 61 5.56 -16.92 -7.14
N TRP A 62 6.15 -18.00 -7.65
CA TRP A 62 5.60 -19.34 -7.47
C TRP A 62 6.08 -19.89 -6.14
N LYS A 63 5.20 -19.93 -5.13
CA LYS A 63 5.54 -20.45 -3.80
C LYS A 63 5.89 -21.94 -3.79
N ASN A 64 5.46 -22.70 -4.81
CA ASN A 64 5.76 -24.13 -4.96
C ASN A 64 6.05 -24.46 -6.44
N LEU A 65 7.33 -24.58 -6.79
CA LEU A 65 7.72 -25.24 -8.04
C LEU A 65 7.65 -26.76 -7.83
N SER A 66 6.44 -27.34 -7.87
CA SER A 66 6.32 -28.76 -8.16
C SER A 66 6.51 -28.93 -9.66
N LEU A 67 7.76 -29.07 -10.11
CA LEU A 67 8.03 -29.52 -11.48
C LEU A 67 7.43 -30.92 -11.62
N GLY A 68 6.27 -31.01 -12.28
CA GLY A 68 5.66 -32.29 -12.62
C GLY A 68 6.66 -33.08 -13.46
N ARG A 69 7.27 -34.12 -12.89
CA ARG A 69 8.07 -35.06 -13.66
C ARG A 69 7.13 -35.92 -14.49
N VAL A 70 7.13 -35.72 -15.80
CA VAL A 70 6.46 -36.63 -16.73
C VAL A 70 7.43 -37.75 -17.08
N SER A 71 7.05 -39.00 -16.79
CA SER A 71 7.82 -40.19 -17.20
C SER A 71 7.47 -40.56 -18.65
N LEU A 72 8.47 -40.99 -19.43
CA LEU A 72 8.25 -41.52 -20.79
C LEU A 72 7.29 -42.72 -20.81
N SER A 73 7.20 -43.48 -19.71
CA SER A 73 6.23 -44.57 -19.57
C SER A 73 4.78 -44.12 -19.61
N THR A 74 4.49 -42.87 -19.21
CA THR A 74 3.14 -42.28 -19.28
C THR A 74 2.73 -41.99 -20.73
N VAL A 75 3.70 -41.70 -21.61
CA VAL A 75 3.45 -41.40 -23.03
C VAL A 75 3.25 -42.68 -23.86
N TYR A 76 3.90 -43.79 -23.49
CA TYR A 76 3.76 -45.06 -24.22
C TYR A 76 2.44 -45.79 -23.93
N SER A 77 1.82 -45.58 -22.77
CA SER A 77 0.55 -46.22 -22.41
C SER A 77 -0.66 -45.77 -23.24
N SER A 78 -0.61 -44.60 -23.89
CA SER A 78 -1.73 -44.06 -24.68
C SER A 78 -1.69 -44.45 -26.16
N ARG A 79 -0.67 -45.21 -26.60
CA ARG A 79 -0.45 -45.54 -28.02
C ARG A 79 -0.67 -47.00 -28.41
N THR A 80 -1.12 -47.85 -27.49
CA THR A 80 -1.49 -49.24 -27.79
C THR A 80 -2.93 -49.52 -27.38
N GLY A 81 -3.85 -49.05 -28.21
CA GLY A 81 -5.26 -49.44 -28.21
C GLY A 81 -5.68 -49.73 -29.64
N PHE A 82 -5.36 -50.94 -30.11
CA PHE A 82 -6.02 -51.63 -31.22
C PHE A 82 -6.53 -52.96 -30.68
#